data_AF-X1BGV6-F1
#
_entry.id   AF-X1BGV6-F1
#
_cell.length_a   1.000
_cell.length_b   1.000
_cell.length_c   1.000
_cell.angle_alpha   90.00
_cell.angle_beta   90.00
_cell.angle_gamma   90.00
#
_symmetry.space_group_name_H-M   'P 1'
#
loop_
_entity.id
_entity.type
_entity.pdbx_description
1 polymer ?
#
loop_
_entity_poly.entity_id
_entity_poly.type
_entity_poly.pdbx_seq_one_letter_code
_entity_poly.pdbx_strand_id
1 'polypeptide(L)'
;MDFRKYFEFAKGGVPVILSCPHGGFKKPKRIPDKINGPKIADRNTYFIAKLIIDLLEKKGIDIYYILNKIHRSKVDLNRPPHSSSAFNKTST
;
A
#
# COMPACT_ATOMS: atom_id res chain seq x y z
N MET A 1 -16.60 7.61 3.16
CA MET A 1 -16.06 6.39 2.53
C MET A 1 -15.02 5.80 3.47
N ASP A 2 -15.14 4.52 3.85
CA ASP A 2 -14.17 3.89 4.76
C ASP A 2 -12.96 3.35 3.97
N PHE A 3 -11.82 4.03 4.08
CA PHE A 3 -10.57 3.64 3.43
C PHE A 3 -9.84 2.49 4.15
N ARG A 4 -10.20 2.14 5.39
CA ARG A 4 -9.50 1.13 6.20
C ARG A 4 -9.62 -0.28 5.62
N LYS A 5 -10.62 -0.50 4.77
CA LYS A 5 -10.79 -1.71 3.97
C LYS A 5 -9.62 -1.94 2.99
N TYR A 6 -9.00 -0.87 2.50
CA TYR A 6 -7.96 -0.87 1.46
C TYR A 6 -6.60 -0.42 1.97
N PHE A 7 -6.57 0.38 3.04
CA PHE A 7 -5.35 0.91 3.64
C PHE A 7 -5.31 0.61 5.13
N GLU A 8 -4.11 0.51 5.66
CA GLU A 8 -3.85 0.63 7.10
C GLU A 8 -3.00 1.88 7.29
N PHE A 9 -3.39 2.76 8.20
CA PHE A 9 -2.66 4.00 8.41
C PHE A 9 -2.90 4.52 9.82
N ALA A 10 -1.89 5.18 10.37
CA ALA A 10 -1.98 5.92 11.61
C ALA A 10 -1.07 7.15 11.58
N LYS A 11 -1.37 8.10 12.48
CA LYS A 11 -0.50 9.24 12.76
C LYS A 11 0.60 8.82 13.74
N GLY A 12 1.76 9.46 13.64
CA GLY A 12 2.84 9.36 14.62
C GLY A 12 3.17 10.70 15.26
N GLY A 13 4.19 10.70 16.12
CA GLY A 13 4.73 11.89 16.80
C GLY A 13 6.09 12.36 16.29
N VAL A 14 6.79 11.56 15.46
CA VAL A 14 8.16 11.84 15.00
C VAL A 14 8.21 12.09 13.48
N PRO A 15 9.26 12.74 12.94
CA PRO A 15 9.37 13.08 11.51
C PRO A 15 9.79 11.88 10.64
N VAL A 16 9.07 10.76 10.78
CA VAL A 16 9.28 9.53 10.02
C VAL A 16 7.93 9.06 9.46
N ILE A 17 7.90 8.78 8.16
CA ILE A 17 6.75 8.20 7.46
C ILE A 17 7.17 6.86 6.85
N LEU A 18 6.50 5.78 7.22
CA LEU A 18 6.65 4.48 6.59
C LEU A 18 5.53 4.23 5.57
N SER A 19 5.88 4.08 4.30
CA SER A 19 4.94 3.72 3.24
C SER A 19 5.21 2.32 2.68
N CYS A 20 4.18 1.50 2.54
CA CYS A 20 4.28 0.20 1.86
C CYS A 20 3.25 0.12 0.71
N PRO A 21 3.61 0.58 -0.51
CA PRO A 21 2.67 0.66 -1.62
C PRO A 21 2.41 -0.71 -2.28
N HIS A 22 3.31 -1.69 -2.16
CA HIS A 22 3.27 -2.94 -2.94
C HIS A 22 3.13 -4.23 -2.11
N GLY A 23 2.95 -4.13 -0.79
CA GLY A 23 2.81 -5.31 0.10
C GLY A 23 1.41 -5.92 0.15
N GLY A 24 0.42 -5.32 -0.53
CA GLY A 24 -0.98 -5.72 -0.45
C GLY A 24 -1.31 -7.05 -1.15
N PHE A 25 -2.30 -7.77 -0.61
CA PHE A 25 -2.79 -9.05 -1.16
C PHE A 25 -4.21 -8.98 -1.73
N LYS A 26 -5.00 -7.94 -1.40
CA LYS A 26 -6.40 -7.84 -1.80
C LYS A 26 -6.51 -7.62 -3.31
N LYS A 27 -7.39 -8.39 -3.96
CA LYS A 27 -7.75 -8.22 -5.38
C LYS A 27 -9.24 -7.92 -5.51
N PRO A 28 -9.69 -6.68 -5.25
CA PRO A 28 -11.12 -6.34 -5.34
C PRO A 28 -11.67 -6.61 -6.75
N LYS A 29 -12.81 -7.29 -6.86
CA LYS A 29 -13.41 -7.65 -8.15
C LYS A 29 -13.78 -6.42 -9.01
N ARG A 30 -14.19 -5.32 -8.36
CA ARG A 30 -14.58 -4.05 -9.03
C ARG A 30 -13.41 -3.27 -9.62
N ILE A 31 -12.17 -3.58 -9.24
CA ILE A 31 -10.98 -2.93 -9.81
C ILE A 31 -10.40 -3.91 -10.84
N PRO A 32 -10.41 -3.60 -12.14
CA PRO A 32 -9.79 -4.47 -13.13
C PRO A 32 -8.27 -4.54 -12.94
N ASP A 33 -7.66 -5.63 -13.40
CA ASP A 33 -6.21 -5.77 -13.37
C ASP A 33 -5.57 -4.77 -14.34
N LYS A 34 -4.39 -4.27 -13.97
CA LYS A 34 -3.56 -3.43 -14.84
C LYS A 34 -3.20 -4.18 -16.10
N ILE A 35 -3.19 -3.47 -17.22
CA ILE A 35 -2.74 -4.01 -18.50
C ILE A 35 -1.20 -4.02 -18.53
N ASN A 36 -0.58 -2.88 -18.19
CA ASN A 36 0.86 -2.67 -18.31
C ASN A 36 1.62 -2.67 -16.97
N GLY A 37 2.94 -2.88 -17.08
CA GLY A 37 3.91 -2.82 -15.98
C GLY A 37 3.91 -4.05 -15.06
N PRO A 38 4.79 -4.07 -14.06
CA PRO A 38 4.88 -5.18 -13.11
C PRO A 38 3.56 -5.42 -12.38
N LYS A 39 3.23 -6.70 -12.21
CA LYS A 39 2.03 -7.17 -11.50
C LYS A 39 2.36 -7.98 -10.24
N ILE A 40 3.64 -8.29 -10.04
CA ILE A 40 4.13 -9.02 -8.88
C ILE A 40 4.25 -8.04 -7.70
N ALA A 41 3.68 -8.42 -6.57
CA ALA A 41 3.82 -7.68 -5.31
C ALA A 41 5.21 -7.88 -4.70
N ASP A 42 5.63 -6.89 -3.91
CA ASP A 42 6.88 -6.97 -3.14
C ASP A 42 6.60 -7.87 -1.93
N ARG A 43 6.82 -9.18 -2.09
CA ARG A 43 6.42 -10.20 -1.13
C ARG A 43 6.93 -9.85 0.28
N ASN A 44 6.11 -10.12 1.28
CA ASN A 44 6.40 -9.92 2.70
C ASN A 44 6.60 -8.46 3.17
N THR A 45 6.67 -7.46 2.28
CA THR A 45 6.90 -6.07 2.70
C THR A 45 5.81 -5.53 3.62
N TYR A 46 4.55 -5.99 3.51
CA TYR A 46 3.50 -5.65 4.46
C TYR A 46 3.81 -6.15 5.88
N PHE A 47 4.23 -7.41 6.01
CA PHE A 47 4.55 -8.00 7.31
C PHE A 47 5.82 -7.40 7.91
N ILE A 48 6.83 -7.12 7.07
CA ILE A 48 8.05 -6.41 7.49
C ILE A 48 7.70 -5.01 7.97
N ALA A 49 6.84 -4.27 7.26
CA ALA A 49 6.39 -2.95 7.70
C ALA A 49 5.67 -3.00 9.05
N LYS A 50 4.78 -4.00 9.24
CA LYS A 50 4.12 -4.23 10.54
C LYS A 50 5.11 -4.56 11.65
N LEU A 51 6.14 -5.36 11.38
CA LEU A 51 7.18 -5.68 12.34
C LEU A 51 8.00 -4.43 12.72
N ILE A 52 8.36 -3.59 11.75
CA ILE A 52 9.06 -2.32 12.01
C ILE A 52 8.20 -1.42 12.91
N ILE A 53 6.91 -1.28 12.60
CA ILE A 53 5.97 -0.49 13.41
C ILE A 53 5.92 -1.02 14.85
N ASP A 54 5.69 -2.32 15.03
CA ASP A 54 5.62 -2.96 16.36
C ASP A 54 6.92 -2.78 17.17
N LEU A 55 8.08 -2.90 16.52
CA LEU A 55 9.38 -2.70 17.19
C LEU A 55 9.62 -1.25 17.59
N LEU A 56 9.13 -0.28 16.82
CA LEU A 56 9.22 1.14 17.14
C LEU A 56 8.24 1.53 18.25
N GLU A 57 7.00 1.04 18.20
CA GLU A 57 5.99 1.22 19.26
C GLU A 57 6.51 0.68 20.61
N LYS A 58 7.15 -0.50 20.62
CA LYS A 58 7.80 -1.07 21.82
C LYS A 58 8.95 -0.23 22.37
N LYS A 59 9.52 0.66 21.56
CA LYS A 59 10.55 1.63 21.96
C LYS A 59 9.98 3.01 22.31
N GLY A 60 8.65 3.17 22.29
CA GLY A 60 7.97 4.45 22.50
C GLY A 60 8.14 5.42 21.34
N ILE A 61 8.40 4.92 20.12
CA ILE A 61 8.57 5.73 18.91
C ILE A 61 7.37 5.52 18.00
N ASP A 62 6.43 6.45 18.02
CA ASP A 62 5.25 6.39 17.17
C ASP A 62 5.52 7.12 15.84
N ILE A 63 5.55 6.37 14.73
CA ILE A 63 5.76 6.91 13.39
C ILE A 63 4.44 7.07 12.62
N TYR A 64 4.43 7.95 11.63
CA TYR A 64 3.35 7.95 10.65
C TYR A 64 3.51 6.73 9.72
N TYR A 65 2.41 6.11 9.33
CA TYR A 65 2.48 5.05 8.33
C TYR A 65 1.25 4.98 7.43
N ILE A 66 1.47 4.45 6.23
CA ILE A 66 0.41 4.06 5.28
C ILE A 66 0.81 2.77 4.56
N LEU A 67 0.05 1.71 4.80
CA LEU A 67 0.23 0.39 4.21
C LEU A 67 -0.92 0.11 3.26
N ASN A 68 -0.62 -0.14 2.00
CA ASN A 68 -1.60 -0.54 1.02
C ASN A 68 -1.93 -2.03 1.16
N LYS A 69 -3.23 -2.37 1.20
CA LYS A 69 -3.71 -3.75 1.23
C LYS A 69 -4.07 -4.26 -0.17
N ILE A 70 -4.17 -3.41 -1.19
CA ILE A 70 -4.51 -3.78 -2.56
C ILE A 70 -3.28 -4.35 -3.28
N HIS A 71 -3.44 -5.47 -3.97
CA HIS A 71 -2.37 -6.10 -4.73
C HIS A 71 -1.93 -5.23 -5.92
N ARG A 72 -0.61 -5.17 -6.17
CA ARG A 72 -0.01 -4.35 -7.24
C ARG A 72 -0.56 -4.65 -8.63
N SER A 73 -1.05 -5.87 -8.88
CA SER A 73 -1.71 -6.21 -10.15
C SER A 73 -2.99 -5.42 -10.43
N LYS A 74 -3.62 -4.81 -9.41
CA LYS A 74 -4.81 -3.95 -9.55
C LYS A 74 -4.45 -2.50 -9.76
N VAL A 75 -3.57 -1.98 -8.90
CA VAL A 75 -3.11 -0.59 -8.89
C VAL A 75 -1.67 -0.55 -8.38
N ASP A 76 -0.83 0.21 -9.07
CA ASP A 76 0.53 0.53 -8.64
C ASP A 76 0.50 1.95 -8.06
N LEU A 77 0.42 2.03 -6.73
CA LEU A 77 0.38 3.29 -5.99
C LEU A 77 1.72 4.02 -5.94
N ASN A 78 2.78 3.43 -6.51
CA ASN A 78 4.08 4.07 -6.68
C ASN A 78 4.27 4.56 -8.13
N ARG A 79 3.15 4.84 -8.82
CA ARG A 79 3.12 5.43 -10.16
C ARG A 79 2.10 6.56 -10.20
N PRO A 80 2.41 7.66 -10.92
CA PRO A 80 1.47 8.75 -11.05
C PRO A 80 0.27 8.33 -11.91
N PRO A 81 -0.91 8.95 -11.73
CA PRO A 81 -2.14 8.49 -12.36
C PRO A 81 -2.15 8.60 -13.90
N HIS A 82 -1.33 9.47 -14.48
CA HIS A 82 -1.17 9.57 -15.93
C HIS A 82 -0.34 8.41 -16.53
N SER A 83 0.36 7.63 -15.72
CA SER A 83 1.15 6.49 -16.20
C SER A 83 0.25 5.36 -16.66
N SER A 84 0.54 4.82 -17.84
CA SER A 84 -0.13 3.63 -18.39
C SER A 84 0.06 2.36 -17.54
N SER A 85 1.00 2.40 -16.58
CA SER A 85 1.32 1.31 -15.65
C SER A 85 0.72 1.46 -14.25
N ALA A 86 0.02 2.57 -13.97
CA ALA A 86 -0.52 2.88 -12.64
C ALA A 86 -1.78 2.09 -12.32
N PHE A 87 -2.76 2.08 -13.21
CA PHE A 87 -4.00 1.32 -13.06
C PHE A 87 -4.61 1.05 -14.44
N ASN A 88 -5.66 0.24 -14.49
CA ASN A 88 -6.41 0.06 -15.73
C ASN A 88 -7.33 1.27 -15.95
N LYS A 89 -7.17 1.98 -17.06
CA LYS A 89 -7.92 3.21 -17.38
C LYS A 89 -9.43 3.02 -17.54
N THR A 90 -9.93 1.79 -17.61
CA THR A 90 -11.38 1.50 -17.57
C THR A 90 -11.95 1.44 -16.16
N SER A 91 -11.13 1.60 -15.12
CA SER A 91 -11.58 1.68 -13.74
C SER A 91 -12.39 2.96 -13.55
N THR A 92 -13.70 2.82 -13.29
CA THR A 92 -14.64 3.90 -12.94
C THR A 92 -14.81 4.04 -11.43
#